data_AF-A0A7C8LEQ3-F1
#
_entry.id   AF-A0A7C8LEQ3-F1
#
_cell.length_a   1.000
_cell.length_b   1.000
_cell.length_c   1.000
_cell.angle_alpha   90.00
_cell.angle_beta   90.00
_cell.angle_gamma   90.00
#
_symmetry.space_group_name_H-M   'P 1'
#
loop_
_entity.id
_entity.type
_entity.pdbx_description
1 polymer ?
#
loop_
_entity_poly.entity_id
_entity_poly.type
_entity_poly.pdbx_seq_one_letter_code
_entity_poly.pdbx_strand_id
1 'polypeptide(L)'
;MNDKKNQALVGVILVVVGLYSLLSQWVDLPFIKIKNLPVLFVATALLLLYYTKRKTWALVTGMLIGFLGIIGVFPRSINAGTFIAPMVFIIPGSIFIILYFSKRMIGFLIPGSILIWFGTFVGLTVSGLATGMMVPALFFGSIGAAFITMYILGHPGIGKWPLIPGCILLAFGFMFFMGFSVRVVTRFAPRIIPIAFIVIGFLLFIKGRKAQ
;
A
#
# COMPACT_ATOMS: atom_id res chain seq x y z
N MET A 1 3.02 14.02 -35.00
CA MET A 1 2.75 14.53 -33.62
C MET A 1 3.41 13.72 -32.50
N ASN A 2 4.39 12.84 -32.79
CA ASN A 2 5.01 11.90 -31.83
C ASN A 2 6.43 12.35 -31.36
N ASP A 3 7.10 13.19 -32.14
CA ASP A 3 8.51 13.57 -31.90
C ASP A 3 8.68 14.56 -30.75
N LYS A 4 7.79 15.55 -30.60
CA LYS A 4 7.89 16.54 -29.52
C LYS A 4 7.84 15.91 -28.12
N LYS A 5 7.07 14.84 -27.94
CA LYS A 5 6.95 14.11 -26.66
C LYS A 5 8.20 13.29 -26.35
N ASN A 6 8.82 12.69 -27.36
CA ASN A 6 10.08 11.96 -27.21
C ASN A 6 11.25 12.93 -26.97
N GLN A 7 11.28 14.06 -27.66
CA GLN A 7 12.28 15.12 -27.47
C GLN A 7 12.22 15.72 -26.06
N ALA A 8 11.01 15.95 -25.52
CA ALA A 8 10.84 16.40 -24.14
C ALA A 8 11.37 15.37 -23.12
N LEU A 9 11.12 14.08 -23.36
CA LEU A 9 11.59 13.00 -22.48
C LEU A 9 13.13 12.89 -22.49
N VAL A 10 13.73 12.96 -23.68
CA VAL A 10 15.20 12.97 -23.86
C VAL A 10 15.80 14.23 -23.21
N GLY A 11 15.16 15.39 -23.37
CA GLY A 11 15.60 16.65 -22.75
C GLY A 11 15.59 16.58 -21.22
N VAL A 12 14.53 16.02 -20.62
CA VAL A 12 14.48 15.82 -19.16
C VAL A 12 15.57 14.87 -18.67
N ILE A 13 15.82 13.76 -19.40
CA ILE A 13 16.92 12.84 -19.06
C ILE A 13 18.26 13.58 -19.09
N LEU A 14 18.50 14.41 -20.11
CA LEU A 14 19.73 15.21 -20.24
C LEU A 14 19.90 16.24 -19.12
N VAL A 15 18.83 16.96 -18.76
CA VAL A 15 18.84 17.93 -17.64
C VAL A 15 19.18 17.22 -16.34
N VAL A 16 18.58 16.07 -16.11
CA VAL A 16 18.77 15.26 -14.91
C VAL A 16 20.22 14.72 -14.82
N VAL A 17 20.78 14.22 -15.93
CA VAL A 17 22.17 13.75 -16.00
C VAL A 17 23.16 14.92 -15.82
N GLY A 18 22.87 16.08 -16.40
CA GLY A 18 23.68 17.30 -16.24
C GLY A 18 23.70 17.80 -14.79
N LEU A 19 22.54 17.84 -14.14
CA LEU A 19 22.41 18.22 -12.72
C LEU A 19 23.19 17.25 -11.81
N TYR A 20 23.15 15.95 -12.10
CA TYR A 20 23.94 14.96 -11.38
C TYR A 20 25.44 15.21 -11.51
N SER A 21 25.92 15.44 -12.74
CA SER A 21 27.34 15.70 -12.99
C SER A 21 27.85 16.89 -12.16
N LEU A 22 27.07 17.98 -12.15
CA LEU A 22 27.37 19.19 -11.36
C LEU A 22 27.36 18.93 -9.85
N LEU A 23 26.31 18.27 -9.33
CA LEU A 23 26.20 17.98 -7.90
C LEU A 23 27.28 17.02 -7.40
N SER A 24 27.69 16.05 -8.23
CA SER A 24 28.69 15.03 -7.88
C SER A 24 30.10 15.59 -7.69
N GLN A 25 30.41 16.75 -8.28
CA GLN A 25 31.72 17.39 -8.19
C GLN A 25 31.83 18.40 -7.06
N TRP A 26 30.70 18.93 -6.58
CA TRP A 26 30.67 20.09 -5.66
C TRP A 26 30.21 19.76 -4.24
N VAL A 27 29.52 18.63 -4.02
CA VAL A 27 28.86 18.36 -2.73
C VAL A 27 29.15 16.94 -2.23
N ASP A 28 30.13 16.81 -1.34
CA ASP A 28 30.29 15.61 -0.52
C ASP A 28 29.30 15.66 0.65
N LEU A 29 28.14 15.02 0.48
CA LEU A 29 27.13 14.91 1.54
C LEU A 29 27.45 13.68 2.42
N PRO A 30 27.76 13.85 3.72
CA PRO A 30 28.13 12.73 4.60
C PRO A 30 26.98 11.72 4.84
N PHE A 31 25.75 12.09 4.49
CA PHE A 31 24.54 11.28 4.67
C PHE A 31 24.09 10.53 3.41
N ILE A 32 24.70 10.76 2.24
CA ILE A 32 24.22 10.27 0.93
C ILE A 32 25.38 9.64 0.16
N LYS A 33 25.25 8.35 -0.19
CA LYS A 33 26.22 7.71 -1.09
C LYS A 33 25.99 8.17 -2.54
N ILE A 34 26.76 9.18 -2.96
CA ILE A 34 26.67 9.80 -4.30
C ILE A 34 26.76 8.75 -5.42
N LYS A 35 27.54 7.68 -5.22
CA LYS A 35 27.69 6.57 -6.18
C LYS A 35 26.38 5.88 -6.58
N ASN A 36 25.34 5.95 -5.74
CA ASN A 36 24.05 5.30 -5.98
C ASN A 36 22.95 6.27 -6.49
N LEU A 37 23.22 7.57 -6.57
CA LEU A 37 22.31 8.56 -7.19
C LEU A 37 21.98 8.27 -8.68
N PRO A 38 22.91 7.81 -9.54
CA PRO A 38 22.60 7.46 -10.92
C PRO A 38 21.47 6.44 -11.04
N VAL A 39 21.41 5.48 -10.11
CA VAL A 39 20.39 4.43 -10.08
C VAL A 39 19.00 5.04 -9.84
N LEU A 40 18.89 6.06 -8.98
CA LEU A 40 17.64 6.79 -8.77
C LEU A 40 17.20 7.59 -10.00
N PHE A 41 18.15 8.15 -10.74
CA PHE A 41 17.85 8.84 -11.99
C PHE A 41 17.36 7.89 -13.09
N VAL A 42 17.99 6.72 -13.22
CA VAL A 42 17.51 5.66 -14.12
C VAL A 42 16.09 5.20 -13.73
N ALA A 43 15.83 4.99 -12.44
CA ALA A 43 14.50 4.66 -11.94
C ALA A 43 13.47 5.75 -12.29
N THR A 44 13.82 7.01 -12.08
CA THR A 44 12.96 8.17 -12.41
C THR A 44 12.68 8.25 -13.90
N ALA A 45 13.69 8.03 -14.75
CA ALA A 45 13.53 8.00 -16.19
C ALA A 45 12.60 6.87 -16.65
N LEU A 46 12.69 5.68 -16.04
CA LEU A 46 11.78 4.56 -16.31
C LEU A 46 10.34 4.84 -15.87
N LEU A 47 10.16 5.49 -14.72
CA LEU A 47 8.83 5.92 -14.26
C LEU A 47 8.24 7.00 -15.17
N LEU A 48 9.05 7.94 -15.65
CA LEU A 48 8.65 8.94 -16.67
C LEU A 48 8.28 8.27 -18.01
N LEU A 49 9.02 7.23 -18.40
CA LEU A 49 8.71 6.43 -19.58
C LEU A 49 7.35 5.72 -19.43
N TYR A 50 7.06 5.17 -18.24
CA TYR A 50 5.73 4.63 -17.94
C TYR A 50 4.66 5.72 -18.04
N TYR A 51 4.88 6.90 -17.48
CA TYR A 51 3.90 7.99 -17.57
C TYR A 51 3.61 8.39 -19.02
N THR A 52 4.64 8.44 -19.88
CA THR A 52 4.53 8.92 -21.26
C THR A 52 4.00 7.85 -22.23
N LYS A 53 4.48 6.60 -22.10
CA LYS A 53 4.20 5.51 -23.05
C LYS A 53 3.30 4.40 -22.47
N ARG A 54 2.90 4.50 -21.19
CA ARG A 54 2.06 3.53 -20.45
C ARG A 54 2.57 2.07 -20.50
N LYS A 55 3.88 1.87 -20.69
CA LYS A 55 4.50 0.54 -20.78
C LYS A 55 4.67 -0.09 -19.40
N THR A 56 3.95 -1.17 -19.11
CA THR A 56 3.90 -1.81 -17.78
C THR A 56 5.27 -2.30 -17.28
N TRP A 57 6.13 -2.79 -18.18
CA TRP A 57 7.48 -3.22 -17.81
C TRP A 57 8.33 -2.07 -17.24
N ALA A 58 8.15 -0.85 -17.75
CA ALA A 58 8.88 0.33 -17.30
C ALA A 58 8.46 0.76 -15.87
N LEU A 59 7.20 0.54 -15.50
CA LEU A 59 6.72 0.76 -14.13
C LEU A 59 7.37 -0.22 -13.15
N VAL A 60 7.33 -1.52 -13.47
CA VAL A 60 7.85 -2.57 -12.58
C VAL A 60 9.36 -2.41 -12.39
N THR A 61 10.10 -2.27 -13.50
CA THR A 61 11.55 -2.05 -13.45
C THR A 61 11.92 -0.73 -12.79
N GLY A 62 11.20 0.36 -13.09
CA GLY A 62 11.43 1.66 -12.46
C GLY A 62 11.22 1.63 -10.94
N MET A 63 10.16 0.98 -10.45
CA MET A 63 9.92 0.86 -9.01
C MET A 63 10.96 -0.03 -8.31
N LEU A 64 11.34 -1.16 -8.90
CA LEU A 64 12.36 -2.05 -8.33
C LEU A 64 13.75 -1.38 -8.30
N ILE A 65 14.17 -0.78 -9.40
CA ILE A 65 15.45 -0.06 -9.48
C ILE A 65 15.43 1.15 -8.54
N GLY A 66 14.31 1.87 -8.47
CA GLY A 66 14.13 3.00 -7.55
C GLY A 66 14.29 2.56 -6.10
N PHE A 67 13.67 1.46 -5.72
CA PHE A 67 13.81 0.89 -4.39
C PHE A 67 15.25 0.48 -4.05
N LEU A 68 15.94 -0.21 -4.96
CA LEU A 68 17.36 -0.56 -4.78
C LEU A 68 18.24 0.70 -4.69
N GLY A 69 17.94 1.73 -5.49
CA GLY A 69 18.62 3.02 -5.43
C GLY A 69 18.42 3.71 -4.08
N ILE A 70 17.19 3.71 -3.54
CA ILE A 70 16.87 4.27 -2.23
C ILE A 70 17.69 3.56 -1.14
N ILE A 71 17.68 2.23 -1.10
CA ILE A 71 18.48 1.45 -0.15
C ILE A 71 19.98 1.77 -0.30
N GLY A 72 20.46 1.89 -1.54
CA GLY A 72 21.85 2.19 -1.82
C GLY A 72 22.28 3.59 -1.38
N VAL A 73 21.37 4.57 -1.39
CA VAL A 73 21.67 5.96 -1.03
C VAL A 73 21.79 6.14 0.48
N PHE A 74 20.95 5.46 1.26
CA PHE A 74 20.98 5.58 2.71
C PHE A 74 22.15 4.81 3.36
N PRO A 75 22.82 5.40 4.37
CA PRO A 75 23.91 4.73 5.08
C PRO A 75 23.39 3.53 5.88
N ARG A 76 24.27 2.54 6.07
CA ARG A 76 24.01 1.22 6.68
C ARG A 76 23.58 1.28 8.16
N SER A 77 23.44 2.48 8.73
CA SER A 77 23.00 2.73 10.12
C SER A 77 21.51 2.45 10.32
N ILE A 78 20.72 2.47 9.25
CA ILE A 78 19.33 2.05 9.27
C ILE A 78 19.31 0.53 9.14
N ASN A 79 18.66 -0.16 10.09
CA ASN A 79 18.55 -1.61 10.10
C ASN A 79 17.82 -2.08 8.82
N ALA A 80 18.58 -2.51 7.81
CA ALA A 80 18.06 -2.70 6.46
C ALA A 80 16.83 -3.64 6.42
N GLY A 81 16.74 -4.59 7.35
CA GLY A 81 15.58 -5.47 7.50
C GLY A 81 14.27 -4.72 7.80
N THR A 82 14.30 -3.63 8.56
CA THR A 82 13.09 -2.85 8.91
C THR A 82 12.53 -2.09 7.71
N PHE A 83 13.36 -1.75 6.73
CA PHE A 83 12.94 -1.09 5.49
C PHE A 83 12.64 -2.09 4.37
N ILE A 84 13.41 -3.18 4.27
CA ILE A 84 13.22 -4.16 3.20
C ILE A 84 11.91 -4.93 3.40
N ALA A 85 11.64 -5.41 4.62
CA ALA A 85 10.47 -6.22 4.91
C ALA A 85 9.13 -5.58 4.48
N PRO A 86 8.80 -4.31 4.83
CA PRO A 86 7.55 -3.69 4.38
C PRO A 86 7.54 -3.44 2.87
N MET A 87 8.68 -3.10 2.28
CA MET A 87 8.77 -2.70 0.87
C MET A 87 8.54 -3.86 -0.10
N VAL A 88 8.87 -5.10 0.31
CA VAL A 88 8.51 -6.32 -0.43
C VAL A 88 7.00 -6.42 -0.67
N PHE A 89 6.18 -5.86 0.22
CA PHE A 89 4.72 -5.82 0.05
C PHE A 89 4.24 -4.51 -0.56
N ILE A 90 4.75 -3.36 -0.10
CA ILE A 90 4.28 -2.03 -0.56
C ILE A 90 4.56 -1.82 -2.05
N ILE A 91 5.71 -2.28 -2.57
CA ILE A 91 6.07 -2.06 -3.99
C ILE A 91 5.12 -2.83 -4.91
N PRO A 92 4.95 -4.16 -4.80
CA PRO A 92 3.97 -4.86 -5.63
C PRO A 92 2.54 -4.35 -5.41
N GLY A 93 2.18 -3.98 -4.18
CA GLY A 93 0.88 -3.37 -3.87
C GLY A 93 0.65 -2.07 -4.64
N SER A 94 1.65 -1.18 -4.68
CA SER A 94 1.63 0.08 -5.41
C SER A 94 1.53 -0.15 -6.93
N ILE A 95 2.28 -1.12 -7.46
CA ILE A 95 2.21 -1.53 -8.87
C ILE A 95 0.78 -1.95 -9.21
N PHE A 96 0.15 -2.78 -8.40
CA PHE A 96 -1.23 -3.24 -8.63
C PHE A 96 -2.24 -2.09 -8.59
N ILE A 97 -2.14 -1.15 -7.65
CA ILE A 97 -3.03 0.02 -7.62
C ILE A 97 -2.83 0.90 -8.86
N ILE A 98 -1.59 1.14 -9.28
CA ILE A 98 -1.32 1.92 -10.50
C ILE A 98 -1.89 1.21 -11.74
N LEU A 99 -1.74 -0.11 -11.81
CA LEU A 99 -2.33 -0.93 -12.88
C LEU A 99 -3.86 -0.91 -12.84
N TYR A 100 -4.48 -0.88 -11.65
CA TYR A 100 -5.92 -0.68 -11.49
C TYR A 100 -6.37 0.63 -12.13
N PHE A 101 -5.69 1.76 -11.85
CA PHE A 101 -6.04 3.03 -12.49
C PHE A 101 -5.81 3.02 -14.01
N SER A 102 -4.82 2.28 -14.49
CA SER A 102 -4.51 2.21 -15.92
C SER A 102 -5.44 1.29 -16.71
N LYS A 103 -5.86 0.16 -16.15
CA LYS A 103 -6.65 -0.87 -16.84
C LYS A 103 -8.10 -0.96 -16.37
N ARG A 104 -8.47 -0.25 -15.28
CA ARG A 104 -9.79 -0.27 -14.63
C ARG A 104 -10.30 -1.67 -14.25
N MET A 105 -9.42 -2.66 -14.14
CA MET A 105 -9.77 -4.03 -13.74
C MET A 105 -9.70 -4.21 -12.24
N ILE A 106 -10.84 -4.53 -11.63
CA ILE A 106 -11.03 -4.76 -10.18
C ILE A 106 -10.03 -5.78 -9.62
N GLY A 107 -9.66 -6.79 -10.41
CA GLY A 107 -8.73 -7.85 -10.00
C GLY A 107 -7.36 -7.35 -9.54
N PHE A 108 -6.95 -6.13 -9.90
CA PHE A 108 -5.73 -5.52 -9.37
C PHE A 108 -5.95 -4.71 -8.09
N LEU A 109 -7.14 -4.17 -7.86
CA LEU A 109 -7.40 -3.33 -6.70
C LEU A 109 -7.37 -4.11 -5.39
N ILE A 110 -7.93 -5.33 -5.41
CA ILE A 110 -8.03 -6.20 -4.23
C ILE A 110 -6.63 -6.56 -3.70
N PRO A 111 -5.75 -7.24 -4.49
CA PRO A 111 -4.40 -7.55 -4.02
C PRO A 111 -3.60 -6.27 -3.75
N GLY A 112 -3.75 -5.22 -4.57
CA GLY A 112 -3.05 -3.95 -4.35
C GLY A 112 -3.33 -3.32 -2.98
N SER A 113 -4.60 -3.25 -2.60
CA SER A 113 -5.02 -2.68 -1.30
C SER A 113 -4.53 -3.54 -0.14
N ILE A 114 -4.63 -4.88 -0.24
CA ILE A 114 -4.15 -5.79 0.80
C ILE A 114 -2.64 -5.63 0.99
N LEU A 115 -1.86 -5.65 -0.09
CA LEU A 115 -0.41 -5.58 -0.02
C LEU A 115 0.11 -4.26 0.57
N ILE A 116 -0.50 -3.12 0.24
CA ILE A 116 -0.09 -1.82 0.80
C ILE A 116 -0.32 -1.78 2.31
N TRP A 117 -1.52 -2.13 2.76
CA TRP A 117 -1.85 -2.08 4.19
C TRP A 117 -1.12 -3.16 4.98
N PHE A 118 -0.95 -4.36 4.41
CA PHE A 118 -0.15 -5.41 5.03
C PHE A 118 1.32 -5.03 5.12
N GLY A 119 1.88 -4.41 4.08
CA GLY A 119 3.24 -3.86 4.13
C GLY A 119 3.40 -2.77 5.18
N THR A 120 2.38 -1.92 5.36
CA THR A 120 2.35 -0.91 6.43
C THR A 120 2.35 -1.55 7.81
N PHE A 121 1.52 -2.59 8.02
CA PHE A 121 1.51 -3.39 9.25
C PHE A 121 2.88 -4.02 9.55
N VAL A 122 3.50 -4.65 8.55
CA VAL A 122 4.84 -5.24 8.68
C VAL A 122 5.86 -4.16 9.04
N GLY A 123 5.80 -2.99 8.41
CA GLY A 123 6.69 -1.87 8.69
C GLY A 123 6.58 -1.37 10.14
N LEU A 124 5.36 -1.18 10.64
CA LEU A 124 5.11 -0.75 12.02
C LEU A 124 5.54 -1.82 13.04
N THR A 125 5.38 -3.10 12.70
CA THR A 125 5.77 -4.21 13.58
C THR A 125 7.29 -4.38 13.64
N VAL A 126 7.97 -4.40 12.48
CA VAL A 126 9.42 -4.63 12.40
C VAL A 126 10.22 -3.41 12.86
N SER A 127 9.67 -2.19 12.73
CA SER A 127 10.29 -0.98 13.30
C SER A 127 10.22 -0.91 14.83
N GLY A 128 9.47 -1.80 15.48
CA GLY A 128 9.28 -1.79 16.93
C GLY A 128 8.33 -0.68 17.43
N LEU A 129 7.68 0.06 16.54
CA LEU A 129 6.65 1.05 16.89
C LEU A 129 5.38 0.38 17.44
N ALA A 130 5.13 -0.85 17.02
CA ALA A 130 4.03 -1.68 17.47
C ALA A 130 4.53 -2.83 18.34
N THR A 131 4.21 -2.81 19.63
CA THR A 131 4.62 -3.88 20.56
C THR A 131 3.44 -4.41 21.38
N GLY A 132 3.55 -5.67 21.80
CA GLY A 132 2.57 -6.33 22.67
C GLY A 132 1.15 -6.33 22.13
N MET A 133 0.21 -5.77 22.91
CA MET A 133 -1.22 -5.76 22.59
C MET A 133 -1.61 -4.84 21.41
N MET A 134 -0.70 -3.99 20.93
CA MET A 134 -0.94 -3.18 19.73
C MET A 134 -0.86 -3.98 18.43
N VAL A 135 -0.15 -5.13 18.42
CA VAL A 135 0.05 -5.92 17.19
C VAL A 135 -1.28 -6.46 16.63
N PRO A 136 -2.16 -7.09 17.42
CA PRO A 136 -3.48 -7.48 16.94
C PRO A 136 -4.32 -6.29 16.46
N ALA A 137 -4.30 -5.17 17.20
CA ALA A 137 -5.04 -3.96 16.84
C ALA A 137 -4.64 -3.44 15.45
N LEU A 138 -3.33 -3.40 15.18
CA LEU A 138 -2.79 -2.97 13.90
C LEU A 138 -3.04 -3.98 12.78
N PHE A 139 -3.03 -5.28 13.07
CA PHE A 139 -3.37 -6.31 12.10
C PHE A 139 -4.82 -6.16 11.62
N PHE A 140 -5.79 -6.17 12.56
CA PHE A 140 -7.20 -6.01 12.24
C PHE A 140 -7.49 -4.63 11.63
N GLY A 141 -6.85 -3.58 12.16
CA GLY A 141 -6.92 -2.24 11.61
C GLY A 141 -6.44 -2.14 10.17
N SER A 142 -5.30 -2.76 9.85
CA SER A 142 -4.72 -2.72 8.50
C SER A 142 -5.55 -3.50 7.49
N ILE A 143 -6.06 -4.69 7.87
CA ILE A 143 -6.98 -5.43 6.99
C ILE A 143 -8.30 -4.66 6.81
N GLY A 144 -8.86 -4.09 7.88
CA GLY A 144 -10.05 -3.24 7.80
C GLY A 144 -9.84 -2.04 6.86
N ALA A 145 -8.71 -1.37 6.98
CA ALA A 145 -8.30 -0.28 6.11
C ALA A 145 -8.10 -0.71 4.65
N ALA A 146 -7.62 -1.94 4.40
CA ALA A 146 -7.54 -2.51 3.06
C ALA A 146 -8.93 -2.64 2.41
N PHE A 147 -9.91 -3.15 3.14
CA PHE A 147 -11.29 -3.26 2.65
C PHE A 147 -11.96 -1.89 2.42
N ILE A 148 -11.69 -0.91 3.29
CA ILE A 148 -12.15 0.47 3.07
C ILE A 148 -11.51 1.07 1.83
N THR A 149 -10.22 0.84 1.61
CA THR A 149 -9.52 1.32 0.42
C THR A 149 -10.09 0.69 -0.84
N MET A 150 -10.41 -0.61 -0.82
CA MET A 150 -11.12 -1.27 -1.92
C MET A 150 -12.48 -0.64 -2.19
N TYR A 151 -13.24 -0.29 -1.15
CA TYR A 151 -14.53 0.37 -1.30
C TYR A 151 -14.40 1.78 -1.88
N ILE A 152 -13.49 2.61 -1.34
CA ILE A 152 -13.30 4.01 -1.76
C ILE A 152 -12.82 4.06 -3.22
N LEU A 153 -11.84 3.24 -3.58
CA LEU A 153 -11.25 3.25 -4.91
C LEU A 153 -12.08 2.47 -5.94
N GLY A 154 -12.77 1.42 -5.50
CA GLY A 154 -13.47 0.45 -6.34
C GLY A 154 -15.00 0.59 -6.36
N HIS A 155 -15.55 1.66 -5.78
CA HIS A 155 -17.00 1.86 -5.62
C HIS A 155 -17.86 1.52 -6.85
N PRO A 156 -17.48 1.93 -8.09
CA PRO A 156 -18.31 1.67 -9.27
C PRO A 156 -18.38 0.20 -9.68
N GLY A 157 -17.40 -0.62 -9.27
CA GLY A 157 -17.22 -1.98 -9.77
C GLY A 157 -17.44 -3.09 -8.73
N ILE A 158 -17.10 -2.82 -7.46
CA ILE A 158 -17.17 -3.82 -6.37
C ILE A 158 -18.46 -3.68 -5.55
N GLY A 159 -19.10 -2.51 -5.62
CA GLY A 159 -20.27 -2.19 -4.81
C GLY A 159 -19.95 -2.03 -3.32
N LYS A 160 -20.98 -2.16 -2.48
CA LYS A 160 -20.89 -1.88 -1.03
C LYS A 160 -20.37 -3.05 -0.20
N TRP A 161 -20.14 -4.21 -0.81
CA TRP A 161 -19.79 -5.44 -0.09
C TRP A 161 -18.53 -5.33 0.78
N PRO A 162 -17.41 -4.70 0.35
CA PRO A 162 -16.19 -4.57 1.17
C PRO A 162 -16.37 -3.72 2.42
N LEU A 163 -17.39 -2.85 2.45
CA LEU A 163 -17.63 -1.93 3.56
C LEU A 163 -18.01 -2.67 4.85
N ILE A 164 -18.82 -3.72 4.72
CA ILE A 164 -19.31 -4.51 5.86
C ILE A 164 -18.14 -5.20 6.60
N PRO A 165 -17.31 -6.05 5.96
CA PRO A 165 -16.17 -6.64 6.62
C PRO A 165 -15.16 -5.57 7.05
N GLY A 166 -14.94 -4.52 6.24
CA GLY A 166 -14.02 -3.43 6.59
C GLY A 166 -14.38 -2.75 7.92
N CYS A 167 -15.65 -2.39 8.11
CA CYS A 167 -16.13 -1.78 9.35
C CYS A 167 -16.03 -2.75 10.55
N ILE A 168 -16.39 -4.02 10.36
CA ILE A 168 -16.27 -5.04 11.41
C ILE A 168 -14.81 -5.20 11.85
N LEU A 169 -13.90 -5.32 10.89
CA LEU A 169 -12.46 -5.45 11.12
C LEU A 169 -11.87 -4.22 11.81
N LEU A 170 -12.26 -3.01 11.39
CA LEU A 170 -11.85 -1.79 12.10
C LEU A 170 -12.38 -1.73 13.53
N ALA A 171 -13.63 -2.14 13.76
CA ALA A 171 -14.18 -2.19 15.11
C ALA A 171 -13.39 -3.14 16.01
N PHE A 172 -13.00 -4.31 15.50
CA PHE A 172 -12.09 -5.22 16.22
C PHE A 172 -10.72 -4.58 16.47
N GLY A 173 -10.13 -3.93 15.46
CA GLY A 173 -8.86 -3.20 15.62
C GLY A 173 -8.94 -2.16 16.74
N PHE A 174 -10.02 -1.38 16.78
CA PHE A 174 -10.27 -0.38 17.81
C PHE A 174 -10.49 -1.00 19.21
N MET A 175 -11.23 -2.10 19.31
CA MET A 175 -11.41 -2.82 20.57
C MET A 175 -10.07 -3.30 21.13
N PHE A 176 -9.22 -3.91 20.31
CA PHE A 176 -7.88 -4.34 20.73
C PHE A 176 -7.00 -3.15 21.11
N PHE A 177 -7.13 -2.02 20.41
CA PHE A 177 -6.42 -0.78 20.75
C PHE A 177 -6.81 -0.24 22.13
N MET A 178 -8.08 -0.33 22.51
CA MET A 178 -8.59 0.03 23.84
C MET A 178 -8.15 -0.93 24.96
N GLY A 179 -7.33 -1.95 24.66
CA GLY A 179 -6.84 -2.89 25.66
C GLY A 179 -7.83 -3.99 26.03
N PHE A 180 -8.89 -4.19 25.23
CA PHE A 180 -9.73 -5.37 25.37
C PHE A 180 -8.91 -6.61 25.02
N SER A 181 -8.49 -7.34 26.05
CA SER A 181 -7.73 -8.57 25.88
C SER A 181 -8.56 -9.62 25.14
N VAL A 182 -7.92 -10.46 24.33
CA VAL A 182 -8.54 -11.55 23.53
C VAL A 182 -9.47 -12.40 24.40
N ARG A 183 -9.15 -12.56 25.68
CA ARG A 183 -9.92 -13.30 26.70
C ARG A 183 -11.31 -12.69 26.97
N VAL A 184 -11.47 -11.37 26.85
CA VAL A 184 -12.75 -10.68 26.99
C VAL A 184 -13.59 -10.91 25.73
N VAL A 185 -12.99 -10.77 24.55
CA VAL A 185 -13.67 -11.01 23.26
C VAL A 185 -14.17 -12.46 23.17
N THR A 186 -13.35 -13.46 23.50
CA THR A 186 -13.78 -14.88 23.50
C THR A 186 -14.84 -15.21 24.54
N ARG A 187 -14.94 -14.43 25.63
CA ARG A 187 -15.96 -14.62 26.68
C ARG A 187 -17.31 -14.04 26.27
N PHE A 188 -17.31 -12.92 25.55
CA PHE A 188 -18.54 -12.25 25.11
C PHE A 188 -19.01 -12.70 23.71
N ALA A 189 -18.11 -13.13 22.82
CA ALA A 189 -18.43 -13.65 21.49
C ALA A 189 -19.53 -14.73 21.48
N PRO A 190 -19.50 -15.78 22.34
CA PRO A 190 -20.56 -16.79 22.35
C PRO A 190 -21.93 -16.26 22.80
N ARG A 191 -22.02 -15.09 23.45
CA ARG A 191 -23.29 -14.42 23.76
C ARG A 191 -23.74 -13.46 22.65
N ILE A 192 -22.81 -12.73 22.02
CA ILE A 192 -23.12 -11.72 21.01
C ILE A 192 -23.50 -12.36 19.67
N ILE A 193 -22.82 -13.44 19.28
CA ILE A 193 -23.08 -14.17 18.01
C ILE A 193 -24.55 -14.64 17.90
N PRO A 194 -25.13 -15.36 18.88
CA PRO A 194 -26.53 -15.79 18.80
C PRO A 194 -27.51 -14.62 18.75
N ILE A 195 -27.28 -13.54 19.49
CA ILE A 195 -28.14 -12.35 19.46
C ILE A 195 -28.11 -11.69 18.07
N ALA A 196 -26.93 -11.56 17.47
CA ALA A 196 -26.79 -11.04 16.12
C ALA A 196 -27.53 -11.92 15.09
N PHE A 197 -27.43 -13.25 15.19
CA PHE A 197 -28.18 -14.17 14.32
C PHE A 197 -29.69 -14.04 14.49
N ILE A 198 -30.19 -13.89 15.72
CA ILE A 198 -31.62 -13.67 15.99
C ILE A 198 -32.10 -12.36 15.35
N VAL A 199 -31.35 -11.26 15.53
CA VAL A 199 -31.70 -9.95 14.96
C VAL A 199 -31.68 -9.98 13.42
N ILE A 200 -30.67 -10.60 12.82
CA ILE A 200 -30.57 -10.74 11.35
C ILE A 200 -31.71 -11.62 10.82
N GLY A 201 -32.01 -12.73 11.48
CA GLY A 201 -33.13 -13.61 11.12
C GLY A 201 -34.48 -12.89 11.21
N PHE A 202 -34.69 -12.08 12.25
CA PHE A 202 -35.91 -11.29 12.43
C PHE A 202 -36.06 -10.20 11.36
N LEU A 203 -34.97 -9.51 11.02
CA LEU A 203 -34.96 -8.52 9.94
C LEU A 203 -35.26 -9.13 8.56
N LEU A 204 -34.74 -10.33 8.28
CA LEU A 204 -35.05 -11.05 7.05
C LEU A 204 -36.53 -11.46 6.98
N PHE A 205 -37.11 -11.91 8.10
CA PHE A 205 -38.52 -12.28 8.17
C PHE A 205 -39.46 -11.10 7.88
N ILE A 206 -39.19 -9.93 8.46
CA ILE A 206 -39.98 -8.71 8.22
C ILE A 206 -39.86 -8.25 6.77
N LYS A 207 -38.67 -8.34 6.17
CA LYS A 207 -38.45 -7.92 4.79
C LYS A 207 -39.08 -8.87 3.78
N GLY A 208 -39.09 -10.18 4.07
CA GLY A 208 -39.79 -11.20 3.26
C GLY A 208 -41.31 -11.01 3.23
N ARG A 209 -41.91 -10.57 4.34
CA ARG A 209 -43.36 -10.24 4.40
C ARG A 209 -43.79 -9.03 3.57
N LYS A 210 -42.88 -8.14 3.19
CA LYS A 210 -43.20 -6.97 2.33
C LYS A 210 -43.08 -7.27 0.83
N ALA A 211 -42.60 -8.45 0.47
CA ALA A 211 -42.39 -8.87 -0.92
C ALA A 211 -43.41 -9.91 -1.42
N GLN A 212 -44.36 -10.31 -0.56
CA GLN A 212 -45.61 -11.01 -0.92
C GLN A 212 -46.75 -10.00 -0.82
#